data_AF-A0A0D0HNU5-F1
#
_entry.id   AF-A0A0D0HNU5-F1
#
_cell.length_a   1.000
_cell.length_b   1.000
_cell.length_c   1.000
_cell.angle_alpha   90.00
_cell.angle_beta   90.00
_cell.angle_gamma   90.00
#
_symmetry.space_group_name_H-M   'P 1'
#
loop_
_entity.id
_entity.type
_entity.pdbx_description
1 polymer ?
#
loop_
_entity_poly.entity_id
_entity_poly.type
_entity_poly.pdbx_seq_one_letter_code
_entity_poly.pdbx_strand_id
1 'polypeptide(L)'
;MPDGVKAKGASALPMDRFAFAREWLEHYTGQCVGKQGLDVLVKALSQDILSRGYITTRVLLPEQDLSSGALKVSLIPGVIRRVHFADEKLRGTWKTAFPTRDGELLNLRDLEQGLEQTKRVSSQDVSMQIVPGDVPGDSDVVLDVKRGKPWTVVASIDNSGTRATGKLQGNISLGIDNPFGLNDVFNVGASQDLEFGDKRLGSHGWNAFYSIPWGYWTATLSAYTNTYYQQIAGVN
;
A
#
# COMPACT_ATOMS: atom_id res chain seq x y z
N MET A 1 10.16 6.05 -28.26
CA MET A 1 9.72 5.18 -27.15
C MET A 1 10.35 3.81 -27.32
N PRO A 2 10.94 3.23 -26.26
CA PRO A 2 11.44 1.85 -26.28
C PRO A 2 10.30 0.87 -26.64
N ASP A 3 10.61 -0.20 -27.38
CA ASP A 3 9.57 -1.11 -27.90
C ASP A 3 8.79 -1.85 -26.80
N GLY A 4 9.41 -2.09 -25.64
CA GLY A 4 8.74 -2.67 -24.47
C GLY A 4 7.64 -1.79 -23.87
N VAL A 5 7.72 -0.47 -24.01
CA VAL A 5 6.67 0.48 -23.55
C VAL A 5 5.51 0.50 -24.56
N LYS A 6 5.82 0.46 -25.87
CA LYS A 6 4.78 0.39 -26.91
C LYS A 6 3.92 -0.88 -26.83
N ALA A 7 4.48 -1.97 -26.31
CA ALA A 7 3.74 -3.23 -26.17
C ALA A 7 2.68 -3.19 -25.04
N LYS A 8 2.81 -2.31 -24.04
CA LYS A 8 1.88 -2.22 -22.91
C LYS A 8 0.65 -1.42 -23.33
N GLY A 9 -0.52 -2.08 -23.40
CA GLY A 9 -1.76 -1.45 -23.87
C GLY A 9 -2.02 -1.56 -25.36
N ALA A 10 -1.13 -2.20 -26.11
CA ALA A 10 -1.32 -2.50 -27.53
C ALA A 10 -1.84 -3.93 -27.77
N SER A 11 -2.09 -4.72 -26.72
CA SER A 11 -2.51 -6.11 -26.87
C SER A 11 -4.02 -6.25 -27.06
N ALA A 12 -4.40 -7.10 -28.01
CA ALA A 12 -5.78 -7.52 -28.23
C ALA A 12 -6.29 -8.49 -27.15
N LEU A 13 -5.42 -8.96 -26.24
CA LEU A 13 -5.76 -9.99 -25.27
C LEU A 13 -6.67 -9.45 -24.15
N PRO A 14 -7.60 -10.26 -23.62
CA PRO A 14 -8.45 -9.87 -22.47
C PRO A 14 -7.65 -9.51 -21.20
N MET A 15 -6.43 -10.03 -21.08
CA MET A 15 -5.53 -9.77 -19.95
C MET A 15 -4.76 -8.44 -20.08
N ASP A 16 -4.91 -7.70 -21.20
CA ASP A 16 -4.32 -6.38 -21.34
C ASP A 16 -4.95 -5.41 -20.32
N ARG A 17 -4.10 -4.62 -19.65
CA ARG A 17 -4.51 -3.68 -18.61
C ARG A 17 -5.45 -2.58 -19.12
N PHE A 18 -5.50 -2.36 -20.45
CA PHE A 18 -6.37 -1.43 -21.17
C PHE A 18 -7.41 -2.13 -22.06
N ALA A 19 -7.65 -3.44 -21.91
CA ALA A 19 -8.72 -4.13 -22.65
C ALA A 19 -10.09 -3.43 -22.49
N PHE A 20 -10.37 -2.92 -21.28
CA PHE A 20 -11.57 -2.14 -20.98
C PHE A 20 -11.75 -0.90 -21.89
N ALA A 21 -10.66 -0.26 -22.30
CA ALA A 21 -10.68 0.95 -23.10
C ALA A 21 -11.13 0.64 -24.54
N ARG A 22 -10.73 -0.53 -25.05
CA ARG A 22 -11.19 -1.06 -26.32
C ARG A 22 -12.66 -1.46 -26.24
N GLU A 23 -13.05 -2.24 -25.23
CA GLU A 23 -14.45 -2.63 -25.01
C GLU A 23 -15.37 -1.40 -24.90
N TRP A 24 -14.90 -0.34 -24.22
CA TRP A 24 -15.63 0.92 -24.13
C TRP A 24 -15.85 1.57 -25.52
N LEU A 25 -14.81 1.61 -26.36
CA LEU A 25 -14.91 2.14 -27.72
C LEU A 25 -15.80 1.29 -28.64
N GLU A 26 -15.82 -0.03 -28.45
CA GLU A 26 -16.63 -0.96 -29.27
C GLU A 26 -18.12 -0.64 -29.24
N HIS A 27 -18.64 -0.07 -28.14
CA HIS A 27 -20.03 0.37 -28.01
C HIS A 27 -20.44 1.44 -29.04
N TYR A 28 -19.47 2.17 -29.60
CA TYR A 28 -19.70 3.23 -30.57
C TYR A 28 -19.45 2.77 -32.02
N THR A 29 -19.14 1.49 -32.23
CA THR A 29 -18.95 0.93 -33.56
C THR A 29 -20.23 1.05 -34.39
N GLY A 30 -20.11 1.52 -35.63
CA GLY A 30 -21.24 1.71 -36.53
C GLY A 30 -22.08 2.97 -36.27
N GLN A 31 -21.72 3.80 -35.28
CA GLN A 31 -22.37 5.08 -35.05
C GLN A 31 -21.77 6.19 -35.93
N CYS A 32 -22.60 7.13 -36.38
CA CYS A 32 -22.14 8.33 -37.09
C CYS A 32 -21.58 9.35 -36.10
N VAL A 33 -20.27 9.49 -36.03
CA VAL A 33 -19.59 10.40 -35.09
C VAL A 33 -18.86 11.52 -35.85
N GLY A 34 -19.32 12.76 -35.67
CA GLY A 34 -18.63 13.94 -36.20
C GLY A 34 -17.47 14.40 -35.30
N LYS A 35 -16.75 15.45 -35.71
CA LYS A 35 -15.59 15.99 -34.97
C LYS A 35 -15.86 16.23 -33.47
N GLN A 36 -16.95 16.91 -33.15
CA GLN A 36 -17.33 17.17 -31.75
C GLN A 36 -17.59 15.87 -30.97
N GLY A 37 -18.18 14.87 -31.62
CA GLY A 37 -18.39 13.56 -31.02
C GLY A 37 -17.07 12.84 -30.75
N LEU A 38 -16.10 12.93 -31.67
CA LEU A 38 -14.74 12.38 -31.46
C LEU A 38 -14.05 13.04 -30.26
N ASP A 39 -14.13 14.37 -30.14
CA ASP A 39 -13.56 15.10 -29.00
C ASP A 39 -14.19 14.63 -27.67
N VAL A 40 -15.52 14.44 -27.65
CA VAL A 40 -16.24 13.89 -26.49
C VAL A 40 -15.81 12.45 -26.19
N LEU A 41 -15.67 11.59 -27.20
CA LEU A 41 -15.26 10.20 -27.03
C LEU A 41 -13.84 10.11 -26.46
N VAL A 42 -12.89 10.86 -27.01
CA VAL A 42 -11.49 10.87 -26.52
C VAL A 42 -11.42 11.40 -25.08
N LYS A 43 -12.20 12.45 -24.76
CA LYS A 43 -12.29 12.97 -23.40
C LYS A 43 -12.90 11.97 -22.42
N ALA A 44 -13.98 11.30 -22.81
CA ALA A 44 -14.64 10.30 -21.98
C ALA A 44 -13.76 9.05 -21.78
N LEU A 45 -13.08 8.57 -22.82
CA LEU A 45 -12.11 7.48 -22.72
C LEU A 45 -10.94 7.86 -21.78
N SER A 46 -10.41 9.07 -21.92
CA SER A 46 -9.37 9.57 -21.01
C SER A 46 -9.87 9.60 -19.57
N GLN A 47 -11.11 10.05 -19.34
CA GLN A 47 -11.71 10.08 -18.01
C GLN A 47 -11.90 8.66 -17.43
N ASP A 48 -12.29 7.67 -18.23
CA ASP A 48 -12.43 6.28 -17.79
C ASP A 48 -11.06 5.71 -17.36
N ILE A 49 -10.02 5.94 -18.17
CA ILE A 49 -8.64 5.54 -17.85
C ILE A 49 -8.16 6.20 -16.54
N LEU A 50 -8.39 7.50 -16.37
CA LEU A 50 -8.07 8.24 -15.15
C LEU A 50 -8.83 7.67 -13.94
N SER A 51 -10.11 7.37 -14.08
CA SER A 51 -10.95 6.84 -12.99
C SER A 51 -10.45 5.49 -12.45
N ARG A 52 -9.75 4.72 -13.29
CA ARG A 52 -9.13 3.43 -12.96
C ARG A 52 -7.73 3.57 -12.37
N GLY A 53 -7.22 4.79 -12.21
CA GLY A 53 -5.96 5.11 -11.54
C GLY A 53 -4.76 5.32 -12.46
N TYR A 54 -4.92 5.23 -13.79
CA TYR A 54 -3.83 5.41 -14.75
C TYR A 54 -3.58 6.90 -15.06
N ILE A 55 -3.13 7.65 -14.06
CA ILE A 55 -3.06 9.12 -14.08
C ILE A 55 -2.02 9.71 -15.05
N THR A 56 -1.02 8.92 -15.46
CA THR A 56 0.02 9.35 -16.40
C THR A 56 -0.18 8.80 -17.82
N THR A 57 -1.23 8.02 -18.05
CA THR A 57 -1.60 7.50 -19.38
C THR A 57 -2.35 8.55 -20.17
N ARG A 58 -2.02 8.70 -21.46
CA ARG A 58 -2.64 9.67 -22.36
C ARG A 58 -3.31 8.98 -23.55
N VAL A 59 -4.48 9.48 -23.93
CA VAL A 59 -5.17 9.11 -25.16
C VAL A 59 -4.92 10.21 -26.18
N LEU A 60 -4.49 9.82 -27.38
CA LEU A 60 -4.24 10.73 -28.49
C LEU A 60 -5.01 10.29 -29.72
N LEU A 61 -5.47 11.26 -30.48
CA LEU A 61 -6.02 11.04 -31.81
C LEU A 61 -4.96 11.47 -32.84
N PRO A 62 -4.17 10.54 -33.41
CA PRO A 62 -3.20 10.89 -34.43
C PRO A 62 -3.90 11.42 -35.69
N GLU A 63 -3.19 12.22 -36.47
CA GLU A 63 -3.63 12.61 -37.81
C GLU A 63 -3.86 11.36 -38.66
N GLN A 64 -5.04 11.26 -39.25
CA GLN A 64 -5.50 10.06 -39.96
C GLN A 64 -6.60 10.39 -40.95
N ASP A 65 -6.73 9.57 -41.99
CA ASP A 65 -7.87 9.59 -42.91
C ASP A 65 -8.98 8.66 -42.41
N LEU A 66 -10.17 9.22 -42.21
CA LEU A 66 -11.38 8.52 -41.74
C LEU A 66 -12.26 8.02 -42.90
N SER A 67 -11.85 8.20 -44.16
CA SER A 67 -12.59 7.76 -45.36
C SER A 67 -12.90 6.25 -45.36
N SER A 68 -12.03 5.45 -44.72
CA SER A 68 -12.20 4.00 -44.56
C SER A 68 -13.20 3.60 -43.47
N GLY A 69 -13.71 4.55 -42.69
CA GLY A 69 -14.58 4.30 -41.54
C GLY A 69 -13.85 3.76 -40.30
N ALA A 70 -12.52 3.67 -40.32
CA ALA A 70 -11.72 3.17 -39.20
C ALA A 70 -11.08 4.31 -38.39
N LEU A 71 -11.51 4.46 -37.13
CA LEU A 71 -10.91 5.38 -36.17
C LEU A 71 -9.73 4.72 -35.45
N LYS A 72 -8.54 5.29 -35.59
CA LYS A 72 -7.32 4.92 -34.85
C LYS A 72 -7.16 5.82 -33.64
N VAL A 73 -7.19 5.23 -32.45
CA VAL A 73 -6.87 5.92 -31.19
C VAL A 73 -5.51 5.41 -30.71
N SER A 74 -4.60 6.33 -30.39
CA SER A 74 -3.29 5.98 -29.85
C SER A 74 -3.29 6.15 -28.34
N LEU A 75 -2.81 5.12 -27.64
CA LEU A 75 -2.59 5.19 -26.20
C LEU A 75 -1.10 5.36 -25.92
N ILE A 76 -0.74 6.34 -25.10
CA ILE A 76 0.60 6.47 -24.53
C ILE A 76 0.51 5.98 -23.08
N PRO A 77 0.93 4.75 -22.78
CA PRO A 77 0.90 4.22 -21.43
C PRO A 77 1.88 4.99 -20.53
N GLY A 78 1.41 5.34 -19.34
CA GLY A 78 2.27 5.85 -18.27
C GLY A 78 3.01 4.71 -17.59
N VAL A 79 4.34 4.76 -17.55
CA VAL A 79 5.20 3.71 -17.01
C VAL A 79 6.10 4.28 -15.91
N ILE A 80 6.28 3.50 -14.85
CA ILE A 80 7.24 3.82 -13.79
C ILE A 80 8.62 3.52 -14.32
N ARG A 81 9.46 4.54 -14.51
CA ARG A 81 10.86 4.33 -14.91
C ARG A 81 11.68 3.85 -13.72
N ARG A 82 11.55 4.52 -12.57
CA ARG A 82 12.15 4.11 -11.30
C ARG A 82 11.40 4.59 -10.07
N VAL A 83 11.35 3.75 -9.04
CA VAL A 83 10.98 4.16 -7.67
C VAL A 83 12.23 4.26 -6.80
N HIS A 84 12.46 5.42 -6.18
CA HIS A 84 13.67 5.65 -5.39
C HIS A 84 13.44 6.61 -4.23
N PHE A 85 14.31 6.53 -3.22
CA PHE A 85 14.33 7.50 -2.13
C PHE A 85 14.96 8.81 -2.61
N ALA A 86 14.46 9.95 -2.11
CA ALA A 86 15.05 11.25 -2.35
C ALA A 86 16.49 11.35 -1.79
N ASP A 87 16.72 10.72 -0.62
CA ASP A 87 18.06 10.53 -0.05
C ASP A 87 18.58 9.13 -0.38
N GLU A 88 19.60 9.05 -1.24
CA GLU A 88 20.24 7.80 -1.64
C GLU A 88 20.96 7.08 -0.49
N LYS A 89 21.28 7.80 0.61
CA LYS A 89 21.93 7.21 1.79
C LYS A 89 20.94 6.54 2.75
N LEU A 90 19.64 6.70 2.51
CA LEU A 90 18.60 6.12 3.35
C LEU A 90 18.67 4.59 3.30
N ARG A 91 18.84 3.95 4.46
CA ARG A 91 18.87 2.48 4.57
C ARG A 91 17.46 1.87 4.44
N GLY A 92 17.37 0.60 4.06
CA GLY A 92 16.09 -0.13 3.95
C GLY A 92 15.54 -0.14 2.53
N THR A 93 14.30 -0.61 2.37
CA THR A 93 13.69 -0.80 1.05
C THR A 93 12.24 -0.34 1.01
N TRP A 94 11.81 0.16 -0.14
CA TRP A 94 10.41 0.43 -0.46
C TRP A 94 9.69 -0.82 -1.02
N LYS A 95 10.45 -1.81 -1.50
CA LYS A 95 9.94 -2.91 -2.33
C LYS A 95 8.95 -3.83 -1.62
N THR A 96 9.03 -3.94 -0.30
CA THR A 96 8.07 -4.71 0.50
C THR A 96 6.74 -3.99 0.65
N ALA A 97 6.75 -2.66 0.75
CA ALA A 97 5.55 -1.86 0.89
C ALA A 97 4.80 -1.67 -0.44
N PHE A 98 5.51 -1.37 -1.53
CA PHE A 98 4.88 -1.06 -2.81
C PHE A 98 4.59 -2.33 -3.63
N PRO A 99 3.37 -2.50 -4.18
CA PRO A 99 3.05 -3.61 -5.08
C PRO A 99 3.63 -3.44 -6.48
N THR A 100 4.15 -2.25 -6.82
CA THR A 100 4.66 -1.93 -8.15
C THR A 100 6.19 -2.02 -8.27
N ARG A 101 6.72 -2.08 -9.50
CA ARG A 101 8.15 -2.16 -9.82
C ARG A 101 8.52 -1.25 -10.99
N ASP A 102 9.83 -1.01 -11.11
CA ASP A 102 10.40 -0.32 -12.27
C ASP A 102 10.00 -1.05 -13.57
N GLY A 103 9.65 -0.25 -14.57
CA GLY A 103 9.13 -0.69 -15.86
C GLY A 103 7.64 -1.03 -15.87
N GLU A 104 6.92 -1.07 -14.75
CA GLU A 104 5.48 -1.37 -14.71
C GLU A 104 4.59 -0.17 -15.07
N LEU A 105 3.32 -0.43 -15.41
CA LEU A 105 2.36 0.66 -15.62
C LEU A 105 2.15 1.42 -14.32
N LEU A 106 2.18 2.74 -14.40
CA LEU A 106 1.89 3.58 -13.25
C LEU A 106 0.39 3.57 -12.98
N ASN A 107 0.01 3.07 -11.81
CA ASN A 107 -1.34 3.21 -11.27
C ASN A 107 -1.28 3.91 -9.90
N LEU A 108 -2.09 4.95 -9.73
CA LEU A 108 -2.12 5.73 -8.51
C LEU A 108 -2.49 4.88 -7.28
N ARG A 109 -3.40 3.91 -7.42
CA ARG A 109 -3.86 3.08 -6.30
C ARG A 109 -2.74 2.16 -5.79
N ASP A 110 -1.93 1.62 -6.70
CA ASP A 110 -0.74 0.83 -6.36
C ASP A 110 0.26 1.67 -5.55
N LEU A 111 0.45 2.93 -5.94
CA LEU A 111 1.35 3.85 -5.26
C LEU A 111 0.82 4.31 -3.89
N GLU A 112 -0.48 4.62 -3.80
CA GLU A 112 -1.17 4.96 -2.55
C GLU A 112 -1.09 3.80 -1.55
N GLN A 113 -1.30 2.56 -2.01
CA GLN A 113 -1.16 1.37 -1.18
C GLN A 113 0.25 1.26 -0.58
N GLY A 114 1.28 1.47 -1.40
CA GLY A 114 2.67 1.43 -0.94
C GLY A 114 2.99 2.55 0.05
N LEU A 115 2.47 3.75 -0.21
CA LEU A 115 2.61 4.89 0.69
C LEU A 115 1.94 4.62 2.05
N GLU A 116 0.73 4.07 2.06
CA GLU A 116 0.01 3.69 3.27
C GLU A 116 0.78 2.65 4.09
N GLN A 117 1.26 1.59 3.43
CA GLN A 117 2.06 0.54 4.08
C GLN A 117 3.33 1.10 4.72
N THR A 118 3.97 2.07 4.06
CA THR A 118 5.17 2.73 4.57
C THR A 118 4.85 3.62 5.77
N LYS A 119 3.70 4.33 5.75
CA LYS A 119 3.22 5.19 6.85
C LYS A 119 2.71 4.42 8.07
N ARG A 120 2.46 3.12 7.97
CA ARG A 120 2.08 2.28 9.13
C ARG A 120 3.18 2.25 10.20
N VAL A 121 4.44 2.38 9.79
CA VAL A 121 5.59 2.41 10.70
C VAL A 121 5.66 3.78 11.38
N SER A 122 5.36 3.83 12.69
CA SER A 122 5.14 5.09 13.40
C SER A 122 6.36 6.01 13.46
N SER A 123 7.56 5.43 13.41
CA SER A 123 8.82 6.16 13.44
C SER A 123 9.21 6.79 12.10
N GLN A 124 8.38 6.75 11.06
CA GLN A 124 8.68 7.39 9.78
C GLN A 124 7.47 8.11 9.18
N ASP A 125 7.71 9.29 8.63
CA ASP A 125 6.76 9.98 7.76
C ASP A 125 7.31 9.99 6.34
N VAL A 126 6.43 9.68 5.39
CA VAL A 126 6.80 9.52 3.98
C VAL A 126 5.91 10.38 3.11
N SER A 127 6.52 11.07 2.17
CA SER A 127 5.81 11.74 1.07
C SER A 127 6.28 11.19 -0.26
N MET A 128 5.41 11.28 -1.26
CA MET A 128 5.66 10.73 -2.59
C MET A 128 5.43 11.82 -3.63
N GLN A 129 6.31 11.88 -4.62
CA GLN A 129 6.17 12.76 -5.78
C GLN A 129 6.31 11.93 -7.06
N ILE A 130 5.46 12.22 -8.03
CA ILE A 130 5.54 11.65 -9.38
C ILE A 130 6.09 12.73 -10.28
N VAL A 131 7.31 12.54 -10.79
CA VAL A 131 7.99 13.51 -11.65
C VAL A 131 8.19 12.96 -13.06
N PRO A 132 8.14 13.79 -14.11
CA PRO A 132 8.37 13.34 -15.48
C PRO A 132 9.75 12.69 -15.64
N GLY A 133 9.81 11.59 -16.40
CA GLY A 133 11.07 11.01 -16.86
C GLY A 133 11.63 11.69 -18.10
N ASP A 134 12.72 11.15 -18.64
CA ASP A 134 13.40 11.70 -19.82
C ASP A 134 12.64 11.43 -21.13
N VAL A 135 11.80 10.39 -21.15
CA VAL A 135 11.02 9.95 -22.33
C VAL A 135 9.53 10.18 -22.07
N PRO A 136 8.75 10.60 -23.08
CA PRO A 136 7.30 10.68 -22.95
C PRO A 136 6.70 9.35 -22.48
N GLY A 137 5.77 9.41 -21.52
CA GLY A 137 5.17 8.23 -20.89
C GLY A 137 5.93 7.71 -19.67
N ASP A 138 7.19 8.09 -19.47
CA ASP A 138 7.93 7.69 -18.28
C ASP A 138 7.71 8.65 -17.12
N SER A 139 7.66 8.10 -15.91
CA SER A 139 7.62 8.86 -14.67
C SER A 139 8.49 8.22 -13.60
N ASP A 140 9.13 9.05 -12.81
CA ASP A 140 9.84 8.64 -11.60
C ASP A 140 8.95 8.85 -10.38
N VAL A 141 9.01 7.89 -9.47
CA VAL A 141 8.36 8.00 -8.16
C VAL A 141 9.45 8.25 -7.13
N VAL A 142 9.46 9.46 -6.58
CA VAL A 142 10.42 9.92 -5.57
C VAL A 142 9.78 9.81 -4.19
N LEU A 143 10.41 9.07 -3.29
CA LEU A 143 9.97 8.87 -1.91
C LEU A 143 10.84 9.70 -0.96
N ASP A 144 10.29 10.74 -0.35
CA ASP A 144 10.96 11.48 0.72
C ASP A 144 10.55 10.90 2.07
N VAL A 145 11.52 10.37 2.82
CA VAL A 145 11.31 9.62 4.05
C VAL A 145 12.03 10.31 5.20
N LYS A 146 11.28 10.74 6.20
CA LYS A 146 11.80 11.32 7.45
C LYS A 146 11.65 10.31 8.56
N ARG A 147 12.77 9.86 9.13
CA ARG A 147 12.79 8.90 10.23
C ARG A 147 13.02 9.59 11.56
N GLY A 148 12.18 9.27 12.52
CA GLY A 148 12.35 9.56 13.93
C GLY A 148 12.97 8.39 14.67
N LYS A 149 12.70 8.34 15.97
CA LYS A 149 13.19 7.31 16.88
C LYS A 149 12.50 5.96 16.58
N PRO A 150 13.25 4.89 16.25
CA PRO A 150 12.68 3.61 15.78
C PRO A 150 12.20 2.71 16.92
N TRP A 151 12.00 3.25 18.12
CA TRP A 151 11.53 2.46 19.25
C TRP A 151 10.69 3.29 20.21
N THR A 152 9.70 2.62 20.78
CA THR A 152 8.75 3.19 21.73
C THR A 152 8.68 2.30 22.96
N VAL A 153 8.60 2.90 24.15
CA VAL A 153 8.37 2.18 25.40
C VAL A 153 7.14 2.76 26.04
N VAL A 154 6.19 1.91 26.39
CA VAL A 154 4.95 2.31 27.07
C VAL A 154 4.83 1.48 28.35
N ALA A 155 4.67 2.15 29.48
CA ALA A 155 4.35 1.54 30.74
C ALA A 155 3.01 2.11 31.24
N SER A 156 2.13 1.26 31.76
CA SER A 156 0.84 1.66 32.29
C SER A 156 0.47 0.88 33.54
N ILE A 157 -0.40 1.48 34.34
CA ILE A 157 -1.04 0.85 35.49
C ILE A 157 -2.53 1.16 35.40
N ASP A 158 -3.37 0.13 35.54
CA ASP A 158 -4.82 0.27 35.49
C ASP A 158 -5.49 -0.73 36.43
N ASN A 159 -6.81 -0.65 36.55
CA ASN A 159 -7.62 -1.52 37.40
C ASN A 159 -8.53 -2.47 36.60
N SER A 160 -8.11 -2.85 35.38
CA SER A 160 -8.88 -3.67 34.43
C SER A 160 -8.96 -5.14 34.82
N GLY A 161 -8.12 -5.61 35.75
CA GLY A 161 -8.14 -6.98 36.25
C GLY A 161 -9.38 -7.28 37.08
N THR A 162 -9.64 -8.57 37.33
CA THR A 162 -10.77 -8.99 38.15
C THR A 162 -10.38 -9.14 39.61
N ARG A 163 -11.36 -9.11 40.52
CA ARG A 163 -11.08 -9.45 41.94
C ARG A 163 -10.46 -10.83 42.10
N ALA A 164 -10.75 -11.76 41.19
CA ALA A 164 -10.29 -13.15 41.27
C ALA A 164 -8.89 -13.37 40.68
N THR A 165 -8.32 -12.38 39.99
CA THR A 165 -7.04 -12.51 39.25
C THR A 165 -6.13 -11.31 39.47
N GLY A 166 -6.38 -10.51 40.51
CA GLY A 166 -5.70 -9.24 40.78
C GLY A 166 -6.38 -8.08 40.04
N LYS A 167 -6.92 -7.10 40.78
CA LYS A 167 -7.63 -5.95 40.18
C LYS A 167 -6.65 -4.95 39.57
N LEU A 168 -5.56 -4.65 40.26
CA LEU A 168 -4.52 -3.72 39.81
C LEU A 168 -3.56 -4.43 38.86
N GLN A 169 -3.43 -3.94 37.63
CA GLN A 169 -2.60 -4.52 36.58
C GLN A 169 -1.53 -3.52 36.15
N GLY A 170 -0.31 -4.01 35.95
CA GLY A 170 0.82 -3.28 35.39
C GLY A 170 1.18 -3.85 34.02
N ASN A 171 1.43 -2.97 33.05
CA ASN A 171 1.82 -3.35 31.70
C ASN A 171 3.09 -2.61 31.31
N ILE A 172 3.98 -3.29 30.59
CA ILE A 172 5.13 -2.68 29.92
C ILE A 172 5.22 -3.25 28.50
N SER A 173 5.49 -2.38 27.52
CA SER A 173 5.68 -2.78 26.13
C SER A 173 6.82 -2.01 25.48
N LEU A 174 7.52 -2.69 24.57
CA LEU A 174 8.56 -2.17 23.70
C LEU A 174 8.12 -2.38 22.25
N GLY A 175 7.96 -1.29 21.51
CA GLY A 175 7.82 -1.29 20.06
C GLY A 175 9.17 -1.01 19.41
N ILE A 176 9.49 -1.73 18.34
CA ILE A 176 10.64 -1.49 17.47
C ILE A 176 10.13 -1.40 16.04
N ASP A 177 10.33 -0.23 15.44
CA ASP A 177 9.90 0.11 14.10
C ASP A 177 11.01 -0.11 13.09
N ASN A 178 10.66 -0.76 11.99
CA ASN A 178 11.52 -1.06 10.84
C ASN A 178 12.85 -1.77 11.19
N PRO A 179 12.88 -2.78 12.09
CA PRO A 179 14.13 -3.38 12.56
C PRO A 179 14.98 -3.99 11.43
N PHE A 180 14.36 -4.52 10.37
CA PHE A 180 15.07 -5.08 9.21
C PHE A 180 15.11 -4.16 7.99
N GLY A 181 14.56 -2.95 8.08
CA GLY A 181 14.49 -2.02 6.94
C GLY A 181 13.44 -2.44 5.89
N LEU A 182 12.48 -3.29 6.25
CA LEU A 182 11.47 -3.88 5.37
C LEU A 182 10.08 -3.26 5.56
N ASN A 183 9.97 -2.11 6.24
CA ASN A 183 8.72 -1.49 6.71
C ASN A 183 7.96 -2.40 7.69
N ASP A 184 8.72 -3.18 8.44
CA ASP A 184 8.28 -4.13 9.43
C ASP A 184 8.10 -3.47 10.82
N VAL A 185 7.23 -4.03 11.65
CA VAL A 185 6.96 -3.55 13.01
C VAL A 185 7.02 -4.73 13.97
N PHE A 186 7.83 -4.61 15.02
CA PHE A 186 7.90 -5.57 16.11
C PHE A 186 7.39 -4.94 17.40
N ASN A 187 6.61 -5.69 18.17
CA ASN A 187 6.18 -5.27 19.50
C ASN A 187 6.25 -6.45 20.45
N VAL A 188 6.69 -6.20 21.67
CA VAL A 188 6.67 -7.15 22.76
C VAL A 188 6.20 -6.46 24.02
N GLY A 189 5.38 -7.14 24.81
CA GLY A 189 4.86 -6.64 26.06
C GLY A 189 4.75 -7.72 27.12
N ALA A 190 4.71 -7.28 28.37
CA ALA A 190 4.45 -8.10 29.53
C ALA A 190 3.40 -7.41 30.41
N SER A 191 2.53 -8.22 31.01
CA SER A 191 1.51 -7.78 31.94
C SER A 191 1.62 -8.59 33.23
N GLN A 192 1.33 -7.94 34.36
CA GLN A 192 1.42 -8.56 35.67
C GLN A 192 0.46 -7.88 36.66
N ASP A 193 -0.20 -8.68 37.50
CA ASP A 193 -0.92 -8.17 38.66
C ASP A 193 0.06 -7.47 39.62
N LEU A 194 -0.38 -6.35 40.18
CA LEU A 194 0.41 -5.56 41.13
C LEU A 194 -0.06 -5.75 42.58
N GLU A 195 -0.99 -6.68 42.82
CA GLU A 195 -1.52 -7.01 44.14
C GLU A 195 -0.68 -8.10 44.83
N PHE A 196 0.64 -7.91 44.85
CA PHE A 196 1.66 -8.88 45.29
C PHE A 196 1.49 -9.46 46.71
N GLY A 197 0.61 -8.86 47.53
CA GLY A 197 0.32 -9.30 48.90
C GLY A 197 -0.61 -10.52 48.99
N ASP A 198 -1.49 -10.75 47.99
CA ASP A 198 -2.40 -11.88 47.97
C ASP A 198 -1.95 -12.93 46.96
N LYS A 199 -1.17 -13.92 47.42
CA LYS A 199 -0.64 -14.99 46.55
C LYS A 199 -1.70 -16.01 46.12
N ARG A 200 -2.97 -15.88 46.53
CA ARG A 200 -4.05 -16.81 46.19
C ARG A 200 -4.68 -16.52 44.84
N LEU A 201 -4.44 -15.32 44.32
CA LEU A 201 -5.05 -14.76 43.11
C LEU A 201 -3.95 -14.03 42.33
N GLY A 202 -4.02 -14.04 41.00
CA GLY A 202 -3.05 -13.29 40.20
C GLY A 202 -3.14 -13.58 38.72
N SER A 203 -2.58 -12.69 37.92
CA SER A 203 -2.47 -12.86 36.47
C SER A 203 -1.18 -12.27 35.96
N HIS A 204 -0.49 -13.03 35.11
CA HIS A 204 0.66 -12.52 34.39
C HIS A 204 0.70 -13.09 32.98
N GLY A 205 1.27 -12.33 32.06
CA GLY A 205 1.31 -12.70 30.67
C GLY A 205 2.39 -11.95 29.91
N TRP A 206 2.60 -12.40 28.69
CA TRP A 206 3.37 -11.67 27.70
C TRP A 206 2.71 -11.80 26.34
N ASN A 207 2.95 -10.81 25.50
CA ASN A 207 2.50 -10.80 24.12
C ASN A 207 3.64 -10.33 23.23
N ALA A 208 3.72 -10.86 22.03
CA ALA A 208 4.61 -10.36 20.99
C ALA A 208 3.90 -10.42 19.66
N PHE A 209 4.17 -9.46 18.78
CA PHE A 209 3.80 -9.56 17.38
C PHE A 209 4.88 -8.98 16.48
N TYR A 210 4.93 -9.50 15.26
CA TYR A 210 5.78 -9.02 14.18
C TYR A 210 4.94 -8.89 12.92
N SER A 211 4.98 -7.73 12.26
CA SER A 211 4.19 -7.45 11.06
C SER A 211 5.08 -6.94 9.92
N ILE A 212 4.88 -7.46 8.71
CA ILE A 212 5.63 -7.09 7.50
C ILE A 212 4.67 -6.89 6.32
N PRO A 213 4.79 -5.81 5.52
CA PRO A 213 3.97 -5.61 4.33
C PRO A 213 4.56 -6.34 3.12
N TRP A 214 3.69 -6.71 2.18
CA TRP A 214 4.03 -7.26 0.87
C TRP A 214 3.04 -6.72 -0.19
N GLY A 215 3.29 -5.50 -0.66
CA GLY A 215 2.38 -4.79 -1.55
C GLY A 215 1.00 -4.63 -0.92
N TYR A 216 0.00 -5.27 -1.54
CA TYR A 216 -1.39 -5.30 -1.04
C TYR A 216 -1.61 -6.14 0.22
N TRP A 217 -0.63 -6.95 0.62
CA TRP A 217 -0.76 -7.85 1.77
C TRP A 217 0.01 -7.33 2.98
N THR A 218 -0.45 -7.75 4.16
CA THR A 218 0.29 -7.59 5.41
C THR A 218 0.28 -8.93 6.13
N ALA A 219 1.46 -9.47 6.40
CA ALA A 219 1.62 -10.67 7.19
C ALA A 219 1.93 -10.30 8.63
N THR A 220 1.19 -10.85 9.58
CA THR A 220 1.40 -10.65 11.01
C THR A 220 1.52 -11.99 11.71
N LEU A 221 2.60 -12.17 12.46
CA LEU A 221 2.80 -13.29 13.38
C LEU A 221 2.62 -12.77 14.80
N SER A 222 1.82 -13.46 15.60
CA SER A 222 1.62 -13.12 17.02
C SER A 222 1.79 -14.33 17.92
N ALA A 223 2.28 -14.09 19.12
CA ALA A 223 2.39 -15.08 20.19
C ALA A 223 2.00 -14.41 21.51
N TYR A 224 1.29 -15.13 22.37
CA TYR A 224 0.93 -14.62 23.69
C TYR A 224 0.78 -15.77 24.69
N THR A 225 0.94 -15.45 25.96
CA THR A 225 0.57 -16.32 27.07
C THR A 225 -0.15 -15.49 28.12
N ASN A 226 -1.08 -16.13 28.83
CA ASN A 226 -1.70 -15.56 30.01
C ASN A 226 -1.90 -16.69 31.02
N THR A 227 -1.35 -16.52 32.20
CA THR A 227 -1.52 -17.45 33.32
C THR A 227 -2.26 -16.74 34.42
N TYR A 228 -3.30 -17.38 34.95
CA TYR A 228 -4.05 -16.87 36.09
C TYR A 228 -4.18 -17.93 37.18
N TYR A 229 -4.21 -17.46 38.41
CA TYR A 229 -4.44 -18.28 39.59
C TYR A 229 -5.75 -17.83 40.23
N GLN A 230 -6.66 -18.77 40.43
CA GLN A 230 -7.90 -18.54 41.15
C GLN A 230 -8.20 -19.72 42.06
N GLN A 231 -8.53 -19.46 43.32
CA GLN A 231 -9.01 -20.50 44.22
C GLN A 231 -10.51 -20.73 43.98
N ILE A 232 -10.86 -21.95 43.58
CA ILE A 232 -12.25 -22.40 43.49
C ILE A 232 -12.58 -23.14 44.79
N ALA A 233 -13.67 -22.77 45.46
CA ALA A 233 -14.16 -23.54 46.60
C ALA A 233 -14.66 -24.90 46.11
N GLY A 234 -13.95 -25.98 46.47
CA GLY A 234 -14.40 -27.35 46.21
C GLY A 234 -15.53 -27.73 47.17
N VAL A 235 -16.64 -28.25 46.63
CA VAL A 235 -17.73 -28.83 47.42
C VAL A 235 -17.39 -30.30 47.63
N ASN A 236 -17.10 -30.70 48.87
CA ASN A 236 -17.17 -32.08 49.36
C ASN A 236 -18.14 -32.12 50.54
#